data_AF-A0A370G5N5-F1
#
_entry.id   AF-A0A370G5N5-F1
#
_cell.length_a   1.000
_cell.length_b   1.000
_cell.length_c   1.000
_cell.angle_alpha   90.00
_cell.angle_beta   90.00
_cell.angle_gamma   90.00
#
_symmetry.space_group_name_H-M   'P 1'
#
loop_
_entity.id
_entity.type
_entity.pdbx_description
1 polymer ?
#
loop_
_entity_poly.entity_id
_entity_poly.type
_entity_poly.pdbx_seq_one_letter_code
_entity_poly.pdbx_strand_id
1 'polypeptide(L)' 'MRRKASPVATPDRIAAITQQTRDLGMLSVLMIGASRAALLDDHPRPSDYAMAMEWVGVEIDRRVAAIEEMLS' A
#
# COMPACT_ATOMS: atom_id res chain seq x y z
N MET A 1 20.16 -30.44 16.83
CA MET A 1 19.46 -29.17 16.57
C MET A 1 18.71 -29.28 15.25
N ARG A 2 17.37 -29.38 15.28
CA ARG A 2 16.54 -29.35 14.06
C ARG A 2 16.53 -27.91 13.56
N ARG A 3 17.25 -27.63 12.47
CA ARG A 3 17.11 -26.39 11.70
C ARG A 3 15.66 -26.37 11.22
N LYS A 4 14.78 -25.56 11.84
CA LYS A 4 13.45 -25.28 11.28
C LYS A 4 13.73 -24.75 9.88
N ALA A 5 13.41 -25.54 8.85
CA ALA A 5 13.42 -25.05 7.49
C ALA A 5 12.43 -23.88 7.49
N SER A 6 12.95 -22.66 7.34
CA SER A 6 12.10 -21.51 7.04
C SER A 6 11.25 -21.93 5.85
N PRO A 7 9.91 -21.89 5.93
CA PRO A 7 9.09 -22.31 4.81
C PRO A 7 9.50 -21.45 3.63
N VAL A 8 10.04 -22.08 2.58
CA VAL A 8 10.33 -21.39 1.32
C VAL A 8 8.98 -20.85 0.85
N ALA A 9 8.87 -19.53 0.72
CA ALA A 9 7.62 -18.90 0.29
C ALA A 9 7.18 -19.56 -1.02
N THR A 10 5.95 -20.09 -1.03
CA THR A 10 5.40 -20.72 -2.23
C THR A 10 5.30 -19.68 -3.34
N PRO A 11 5.38 -20.09 -4.63
CA PRO A 11 5.20 -19.17 -5.75
C PRO A 11 3.94 -18.31 -5.64
N ASP A 12 2.84 -18.90 -5.15
CA ASP A 12 1.56 -18.19 -4.92
C ASP A 12 1.69 -17.10 -3.86
N ARG A 13 2.43 -17.37 -2.76
CA ARG A 13 2.68 -16.39 -1.70
C ARG A 13 3.55 -15.23 -2.21
N ILE A 14 4.56 -15.53 -3.02
CA ILE A 14 5.41 -14.50 -3.66
C ILE A 14 4.58 -13.63 -4.60
N ALA A 15 3.70 -14.25 -5.40
CA ALA A 15 2.82 -13.52 -6.30
C ALA A 15 1.86 -12.60 -5.55
N ALA A 16 1.28 -13.08 -4.44
CA ALA A 16 0.38 -12.29 -3.59
C ALA A 16 1.10 -11.08 -2.96
N ILE A 17 2.28 -11.28 -2.36
CA ILE A 17 3.10 -10.19 -1.79
C ILE A 17 3.47 -9.17 -2.89
N THR A 18 3.85 -9.66 -4.07
CA THR A 18 4.19 -8.80 -5.22
C THR A 18 3.02 -7.93 -5.64
N GLN A 19 1.79 -8.48 -5.66
CA GLN A 19 0.60 -7.72 -6.00
C GLN A 19 0.30 -6.64 -4.95
N GLN A 20 0.35 -6.97 -3.65
CA GLN A 20 0.16 -5.98 -2.58
C GLN A 20 1.19 -4.84 -2.67
N THR A 21 2.44 -5.18 -2.97
CA THR A 21 3.53 -4.19 -3.15
C THR A 21 3.28 -3.28 -4.35
N ARG A 22 2.79 -3.82 -5.47
CA ARG A 22 2.44 -3.02 -6.65
C ARG A 22 1.31 -2.04 -6.34
N ASP A 23 0.28 -2.50 -5.64
CA ASP A 23 -0.83 -1.64 -5.26
C ASP A 23 -0.38 -0.50 -4.33
N LEU A 24 0.52 -0.77 -3.38
CA LEU A 24 1.14 0.28 -2.54
C LEU A 24 1.89 1.32 -3.39
N GLY A 25 2.59 0.87 -4.44
CA GLY A 25 3.22 1.76 -5.40
C GLY A 25 2.22 2.65 -6.14
N MET A 26 1.07 2.09 -6.56
CA MET A 26 0.00 2.84 -7.21
C MET A 26 -0.60 3.89 -6.27
N LEU A 27 -0.89 3.54 -5.01
CA LEU A 27 -1.36 4.48 -4.00
C LEU A 27 -0.37 5.64 -3.79
N SER A 28 0.93 5.34 -3.79
CA SER A 28 1.98 6.37 -3.69
C SER A 28 1.95 7.35 -4.86
N VAL A 29 1.77 6.85 -6.10
CA VAL A 29 1.63 7.69 -7.29
C VAL A 29 0.40 8.59 -7.21
N LEU A 30 -0.74 8.04 -6.75
CA LEU A 30 -1.98 8.80 -6.57
C LEU A 30 -1.81 9.92 -5.53
N MET A 31 -1.18 9.64 -4.38
CA MET A 31 -0.89 10.67 -3.37
C MET A 31 0.00 11.78 -3.92
N ILE A 32 1.05 11.43 -4.67
CA ILE A 32 1.94 12.42 -5.29
C ILE A 32 1.16 13.27 -6.30
N GLY A 33 0.30 12.65 -7.10
CA GLY A 33 -0.58 13.34 -8.05
C GLY A 33 -1.52 14.32 -7.37
N ALA A 34 -2.25 13.87 -6.33
CA ALA A 34 -3.15 14.70 -5.56
C ALA A 34 -2.44 15.86 -4.86
N SER A 35 -1.28 15.59 -4.25
CA SER A 35 -0.45 16.63 -3.61
C SER A 35 0.02 17.67 -4.62
N ARG A 36 0.44 17.24 -5.83
CA ARG A 36 0.84 18.16 -6.91
C ARG A 36 -0.34 18.99 -7.42
N ALA A 37 -1.50 18.38 -7.61
CA ALA A 37 -2.71 19.09 -8.04
C ALA A 37 -3.12 20.17 -7.02
N ALA A 38 -3.07 19.85 -5.72
CA ALA A 38 -3.34 20.79 -4.66
C ALA A 38 -2.36 21.99 -4.63
N LEU A 39 -1.11 21.80 -5.04
CA LEU A 39 -0.10 22.86 -5.11
C LEU A 39 -0.20 23.72 -6.39
N LEU A 40 -0.82 23.22 -7.46
CA LEU A 40 -0.83 23.82 -8.81
C LEU A 40 -2.18 24.46 -9.18
N ASP A 41 -2.87 25.04 -8.19
CA ASP A 41 -4.12 25.81 -8.32
C ASP A 41 -5.42 25.01 -8.52
N ASP A 42 -5.41 23.69 -8.72
CA ASP A 42 -6.65 22.88 -8.79
C ASP A 42 -7.14 22.47 -7.40
N HIS A 43 -7.03 23.39 -6.43
CA HIS A 43 -7.19 23.16 -4.98
C HIS A 43 -8.44 22.31 -4.73
N PRO A 44 -8.27 20.99 -4.49
CA PRO A 44 -9.39 20.17 -4.10
C PRO A 44 -9.94 20.77 -2.81
N ARG A 45 -11.27 20.74 -2.63
CA ARG A 45 -11.87 21.24 -1.39
C ARG A 45 -11.14 20.56 -0.24
N PRO A 46 -10.74 21.29 0.82
CA PRO A 46 -9.96 20.71 1.91
C PRO A 46 -10.61 19.44 2.50
N SER A 47 -11.95 19.39 2.53
CA SER A 47 -12.73 18.20 2.92
C SER A 47 -12.47 16.99 2.03
N ASP A 48 -12.44 17.19 0.72
CA ASP A 48 -12.32 16.12 -0.28
C ASP A 48 -10.89 15.59 -0.30
N TYR A 49 -9.91 16.48 -0.15
CA TYR A 49 -8.51 16.11 0.03
C TYR A 49 -8.27 15.33 1.33
N ALA A 50 -8.81 15.81 2.46
CA ALA A 50 -8.68 15.13 3.74
C ALA A 50 -9.30 13.73 3.70
N MET A 51 -10.50 13.60 3.14
CA MET A 51 -11.18 12.31 2.95
C MET A 51 -10.36 11.37 2.06
N ALA A 52 -9.79 11.87 0.97
CA ALA A 52 -8.94 11.07 0.09
C ALA A 52 -7.67 10.58 0.82
N MET A 53 -7.02 11.45 1.60
CA MET A 53 -5.83 11.08 2.36
C MET A 53 -6.12 10.09 3.49
N GLU A 54 -7.24 10.24 4.18
CA GLU A 54 -7.70 9.27 5.19
C GLU A 54 -7.94 7.90 4.56
N TRP A 55 -8.66 7.86 3.43
CA TRP A 55 -8.91 6.61 2.71
C TRP A 55 -7.60 5.94 2.26
N VAL A 56 -6.65 6.70 1.71
CA VAL A 56 -5.34 6.14 1.32
C VAL A 56 -4.58 5.59 2.53
N GLY A 57 -4.62 6.27 3.68
CA GLY A 57 -4.00 5.80 4.91
C GLY A 57 -4.52 4.42 5.33
N VAL A 58 -5.84 4.27 5.43
CA VAL A 58 -6.49 2.98 5.74
C VAL A 58 -6.09 1.89 4.75
N GLU A 59 -6.02 2.24 3.47
CA GLU A 59 -5.76 1.29 2.40
C GLU A 59 -4.28 0.87 2.31
N ILE A 60 -3.35 1.70 2.79
CA ILE A 60 -1.96 1.34 3.04
C ILE A 60 -1.86 0.37 4.21
N ASP A 61 -2.45 0.70 5.35
CA ASP A 61 -2.40 -0.14 6.56
C ASP A 61 -2.94 -1.54 6.29
N ARG A 62 -4.07 -1.63 5.55
CA ARG A 62 -4.67 -2.91 5.16
C ARG A 62 -3.71 -3.79 4.33
N ARG A 63 -2.93 -3.19 3.43
CA ARG A 63 -1.98 -3.94 2.59
C ARG A 63 -0.74 -4.33 3.33
N VAL A 64 -0.22 -3.46 4.18
CA VAL A 64 0.91 -3.77 5.04
C VAL A 64 0.57 -4.95 5.93
N ALA A 65 -0.59 -4.92 6.59
CA ALA A 65 -1.07 -6.05 7.41
C ALA A 65 -1.19 -7.36 6.59
N ALA A 66 -1.71 -7.29 5.37
CA ALA A 66 -1.78 -8.46 4.49
C ALA A 66 -0.40 -9.01 4.10
N ILE A 67 0.58 -8.15 3.85
CA ILE A 67 1.96 -8.56 3.57
C ILE A 67 2.59 -9.19 4.82
N GLU A 68 2.41 -8.59 5.99
CA GLU A 68 2.93 -9.10 7.27
C GLU A 68 2.35 -10.50 7.61
N GLU A 69 1.05 -10.70 7.36
CA GLU A 69 0.40 -12.01 7.51
C GLU A 69 1.03 -13.06 6.59
N MET A 70 1.33 -12.69 5.34
CA MET A 70 1.96 -13.61 4.37
C MET A 70 3.44 -13.90 4.70
N LEU A 71 4.13 -12.98 5.37
CA LEU A 71 5.53 -13.12 5.78
C LEU A 71 5.71 -13.89 7.09
N SER A 72 4.64 -14.01 7.89
CA SER A 72 4.60 -14.78 9.15
C SER A 72 4.45 -16.30 8.91
#